data_AF-A0A804QB13-F1
#
_entry.id   AF-A0A804QB13-F1
#
_cell.length_a   1.000
_cell.length_b   1.000
_cell.length_c   1.000
_cell.angle_alpha   90.00
_cell.angle_beta   90.00
_cell.angle_gamma   90.00
#
_symmetry.space_group_name_H-M   'P 1'
#
loop_
_entity.id
_entity.type
_entity.pdbx_description
1 polymer ?
#
loop_
_entity_poly.entity_id
_entity_poly.type
_entity_poly.pdbx_seq_one_letter_code
_entity_poly.pdbx_strand_id
1 'polypeptide(L)'
;MCSADLRRRIGFIHVADLPSNFHVPLIHSKHALNSQCSLTIPVKKIKSQNPNPSSYKSLATPIVLQSITSSPRAHGTARLATANPASLFPPSSSWSRQVRSAMEPPAAAARPQPGFFTFLKHGAVLPARNGALFVPLLVLTAALAAALLLGNALSVQPLAAAVLLDADAISRVDPAAAAYRDLVSALQSDLRRLLLSAGACLLGAVVAGSALKIATVFAAVAAYSSSSSSSAFAAARRNVWGPVLTVLFGYAIELACAGGIAALGVLAVVLLDYSLLLLFLDVLAVLLASLFLVYLTVVCAVAVAVSAAEPGRRGAAAVSRAWRLMRGRGAQAALYVVVTWGLAAAASPVYTLALTWWPRSAVRGVAAGVAYVLLLGAVEVFSVAAVTAYYFQCRERTEEEEEIMAGHRYMKLPNGDE
;
A
#
# COMPACT_ATOMS: atom_id res chain seq x y z
N MET A 1 16.90 -14.73 5.59
CA MET A 1 16.27 -13.80 6.56
C MET A 1 15.47 -12.66 5.89
N CYS A 2 14.95 -12.83 4.67
CA CYS A 2 14.21 -11.78 3.91
C CYS A 2 12.68 -11.92 3.88
N SER A 3 12.08 -12.93 4.52
CA SER A 3 10.63 -13.21 4.37
C SER A 3 9.73 -12.48 5.39
N ALA A 4 10.30 -11.91 6.46
CA ALA A 4 9.54 -11.16 7.46
C ALA A 4 9.30 -9.69 7.08
N ASP A 5 10.12 -9.13 6.18
CA ASP A 5 10.11 -7.69 5.87
C ASP A 5 9.21 -7.32 4.68
N LEU A 6 8.82 -8.31 3.87
CA LEU A 6 7.81 -8.14 2.81
C LEU A 6 6.37 -8.17 3.37
N ARG A 7 6.16 -8.73 4.58
CA ARG A 7 4.85 -8.81 5.25
C ARG A 7 4.31 -7.45 5.74
N ARG A 8 5.15 -6.41 5.80
CA ARG A 8 4.73 -5.04 6.20
C ARG A 8 4.33 -4.13 5.04
N ARG A 9 4.50 -4.54 3.78
CA ARG A 9 4.60 -3.61 2.64
C ARG A 9 3.35 -3.40 1.77
N ILE A 10 2.24 -4.07 2.05
CA ILE A 10 0.99 -3.85 1.28
C ILE A 10 0.06 -2.94 2.07
N GLY A 11 0.19 -1.65 1.77
CA GLY A 11 -0.86 -0.64 1.83
C GLY A 11 -1.71 -0.54 3.09
N PHE A 12 -1.30 0.34 4.00
CA PHE A 12 -2.17 1.04 4.97
C PHE A 12 -2.90 0.12 5.97
N ILE A 13 -2.27 0.01 7.15
CA ILE A 13 -2.74 -0.58 8.40
C ILE A 13 -3.46 -1.91 8.20
N HIS A 14 -2.68 -2.93 7.88
CA HIS A 14 -3.15 -4.30 7.93
C HIS A 14 -2.11 -5.22 8.59
N VAL A 15 -2.33 -5.42 9.89
CA VAL A 15 -2.15 -6.68 10.63
C VAL A 15 -0.92 -7.52 10.23
N ALA A 16 0.27 -7.03 10.55
CA ALA A 16 1.50 -7.84 10.54
C ALA A 16 2.44 -7.60 11.74
N ASP A 17 2.07 -6.77 12.72
CA ASP A 17 2.82 -6.62 13.98
C ASP A 17 2.36 -7.63 15.04
N LEU A 18 2.36 -8.94 14.71
CA LEU A 18 2.52 -9.96 15.76
C LEU A 18 4.01 -10.27 15.87
N PRO A 19 4.64 -10.05 17.05
CA PRO A 19 5.99 -10.52 17.26
C PRO A 19 5.99 -12.05 17.18
N SER A 20 6.89 -12.62 16.38
CA SER A 20 7.24 -14.05 16.37
C SER A 20 7.88 -14.53 17.67
N ASN A 21 7.77 -13.76 18.76
CA ASN A 21 8.32 -14.03 20.08
C ASN A 21 7.18 -14.11 21.11
N PHE A 22 6.28 -15.09 20.95
CA PHE A 22 5.55 -15.62 22.10
C PHE A 22 6.25 -16.90 22.52
N HIS A 23 7.20 -16.75 23.45
CA HIS A 23 7.68 -17.85 24.26
C HIS A 23 6.47 -18.33 25.07
N VAL A 24 5.90 -19.48 24.68
CA VAL A 24 4.94 -20.18 25.53
C VAL A 24 5.67 -20.47 26.84
N PRO A 25 5.20 -19.97 28.00
CA PRO A 25 5.73 -20.43 29.26
C PRO A 25 5.26 -21.87 29.39
N LEU A 26 6.17 -22.81 29.15
CA LEU A 26 6.02 -24.21 29.49
C LEU A 26 5.64 -24.25 30.97
N ILE A 27 4.36 -24.51 31.25
CA ILE A 27 3.86 -24.72 32.60
C ILE A 27 4.59 -25.96 33.10
N HIS A 28 5.61 -25.70 33.94
CA HIS A 28 6.37 -26.69 34.67
C HIS A 28 5.42 -27.35 35.68
N SER A 29 4.69 -28.36 35.24
CA SER A 29 3.97 -29.26 36.15
C SER A 29 5.01 -30.16 36.81
N LYS A 30 5.47 -29.74 38.00
CA LYS A 30 6.16 -30.60 38.96
C LYS A 30 5.18 -31.69 39.39
N HIS A 31 5.35 -32.91 38.88
CA HIS A 31 5.02 -34.09 39.67
C HIS A 31 6.01 -35.20 39.37
N ALA A 32 6.51 -35.74 40.48
CA ALA A 32 7.54 -36.75 40.61
C ALA A 32 7.33 -37.98 39.73
N LEU A 33 8.42 -38.52 39.19
CA LEU A 33 8.74 -39.95 39.30
C LEU A 33 10.24 -40.15 39.11
N ASN A 34 10.81 -40.73 40.15
CA ASN A 34 12.19 -41.07 40.39
C ASN A 34 12.48 -42.42 39.73
N SER A 35 13.41 -42.51 38.79
CA SER A 35 14.23 -43.73 38.59
C SER A 35 15.37 -43.46 37.62
N GLN A 36 16.57 -43.73 38.12
CA GLN A 36 17.83 -43.84 37.39
C GLN A 36 17.74 -44.85 36.24
N CYS A 37 18.42 -44.55 35.12
CA CYS A 37 19.18 -45.53 34.36
C CYS A 37 20.16 -44.79 33.43
N SER A 38 21.45 -44.91 33.76
CA SER A 38 22.58 -44.54 32.91
C SER A 38 22.58 -45.37 31.62
N LEU A 39 22.80 -44.74 30.47
CA LEU A 39 23.30 -45.48 29.31
C LEU A 39 24.24 -44.62 28.45
N THR A 40 25.47 -45.11 28.44
CA THR A 40 26.69 -44.62 27.79
C THR A 40 26.57 -44.68 26.27
N ILE A 41 26.96 -43.60 25.58
CA ILE A 41 27.07 -43.52 24.12
C ILE A 41 28.49 -43.95 23.69
N PRO A 42 28.66 -44.96 22.81
CA PRO A 42 29.93 -45.17 22.13
C PRO A 42 29.99 -44.39 20.82
N VAL A 43 31.00 -43.52 20.72
CA VAL A 43 31.46 -42.83 19.52
C VAL A 43 31.98 -43.87 18.51
N LYS A 44 31.36 -43.96 17.32
CA LYS A 44 31.91 -44.73 16.19
C LYS A 44 32.40 -43.79 15.08
N LYS A 45 33.70 -43.90 14.81
CA LYS A 45 34.49 -43.30 13.73
C LYS A 45 33.76 -43.28 12.38
N ILE A 46 33.65 -42.08 11.80
CA ILE A 46 33.45 -41.88 10.36
C ILE A 46 34.81 -42.07 9.68
N LYS A 47 34.90 -43.05 8.78
CA LYS A 47 36.04 -43.24 7.87
C LYS A 47 35.62 -42.81 6.47
N SER A 48 36.34 -41.81 5.99
CA SER A 48 36.37 -41.23 4.64
C SER A 48 36.38 -42.28 3.52
N GLN A 49 35.53 -42.09 2.50
CA GLN A 49 35.83 -42.50 1.12
C GLN A 49 35.18 -41.51 0.13
N ASN A 50 36.03 -40.91 -0.71
CA ASN A 50 35.79 -39.94 -1.78
C ASN A 50 36.34 -40.56 -3.09
N PRO A 51 36.21 -39.93 -4.27
CA PRO A 51 35.08 -39.85 -5.20
C PRO A 51 35.37 -40.55 -6.54
N ASN A 52 34.41 -40.55 -7.48
CA ASN A 52 34.75 -40.54 -8.91
C ASN A 52 33.68 -39.80 -9.74
N PRO A 53 34.05 -38.81 -10.60
CA PRO A 53 33.14 -38.09 -11.48
C PRO A 53 33.26 -38.58 -12.94
N SER A 54 32.14 -38.75 -13.65
CA SER A 54 32.13 -38.68 -15.13
C SER A 54 30.72 -38.87 -15.72
N SER A 55 30.47 -38.16 -16.82
CA SER A 55 29.43 -38.33 -17.84
C SER A 55 28.07 -37.68 -17.64
N TYR A 56 27.46 -37.01 -18.62
CA TYR A 56 27.84 -36.33 -19.87
C TYR A 56 26.49 -35.89 -20.51
N LYS A 57 26.51 -34.80 -21.31
CA LYS A 57 25.52 -34.36 -22.33
C LYS A 57 24.31 -33.53 -21.81
N SER A 58 24.28 -32.21 -22.03
CA SER A 58 24.18 -31.44 -23.30
C SER A 58 22.78 -31.39 -23.88
N LEU A 59 22.10 -30.25 -23.71
CA LEU A 59 21.34 -29.57 -24.77
C LEU A 59 21.02 -28.13 -24.34
N ALA A 60 21.70 -27.20 -25.00
CA ALA A 60 21.46 -25.77 -24.97
C ALA A 60 20.71 -25.37 -26.25
N THR A 61 19.73 -24.47 -26.16
CA THR A 61 19.38 -23.59 -27.28
C THR A 61 18.71 -22.29 -26.77
N PRO A 62 19.22 -21.10 -27.16
CA PRO A 62 18.61 -19.80 -26.91
C PRO A 62 18.06 -19.16 -28.20
N ILE A 63 16.91 -18.47 -28.18
CA ILE A 63 16.40 -17.62 -29.29
C ILE A 63 15.55 -16.51 -28.63
N VAL A 64 16.01 -15.25 -28.49
CA VAL A 64 16.15 -14.13 -29.45
C VAL A 64 14.84 -13.34 -29.70
N LEU A 65 14.94 -12.04 -29.42
CA LEU A 65 13.98 -10.95 -29.66
C LEU A 65 13.48 -10.88 -31.10
N GLN A 66 12.22 -10.42 -31.28
CA GLN A 66 11.88 -9.49 -32.36
C GLN A 66 10.86 -8.44 -31.90
N SER A 67 11.31 -7.18 -31.89
CA SER A 67 10.47 -6.00 -32.00
C SER A 67 10.13 -5.77 -33.47
N ILE A 68 8.87 -5.55 -33.82
CA ILE A 68 8.52 -4.87 -35.07
C ILE A 68 7.46 -3.82 -34.78
N THR A 69 7.92 -2.58 -34.90
CA THR A 69 7.15 -1.36 -35.13
C THR A 69 6.52 -1.37 -36.53
N SER A 70 5.25 -0.97 -36.65
CA SER A 70 4.74 -0.37 -37.88
C SER A 70 3.55 0.54 -37.59
N SER A 71 3.74 1.81 -37.97
CA SER A 71 2.83 2.95 -37.90
C SER A 71 1.98 3.05 -39.20
N PRO A 72 1.22 4.13 -39.49
CA PRO A 72 -0.25 4.11 -39.56
C PRO A 72 -0.78 4.39 -40.97
N ARG A 73 -2.10 4.27 -41.20
CA ARG A 73 -2.72 4.80 -42.43
C ARG A 73 -4.10 5.42 -42.18
N ALA A 74 -4.21 6.63 -42.72
CA ALA A 74 -5.32 7.56 -42.70
C ALA A 74 -6.52 7.11 -43.54
N HIS A 75 -7.70 7.69 -43.28
CA HIS A 75 -8.56 8.40 -44.25
C HIS A 75 -9.90 8.78 -43.57
N GLY A 76 -10.38 10.01 -43.79
CA GLY A 76 -11.71 10.43 -43.31
C GLY A 76 -11.94 11.94 -43.35
N THR A 77 -12.14 12.46 -44.55
CA THR A 77 -12.43 13.85 -44.96
C THR A 77 -13.84 14.34 -44.64
N ALA A 78 -14.00 15.60 -44.21
CA ALA A 78 -15.17 16.48 -44.43
C ALA A 78 -14.75 17.94 -44.15
N ARG A 79 -14.40 18.81 -45.11
CA ARG A 79 -15.18 19.61 -46.10
C ARG A 79 -16.11 20.69 -45.52
N LEU A 80 -15.80 21.95 -45.89
CA LEU A 80 -16.67 23.13 -46.12
C LEU A 80 -17.41 23.69 -44.86
N ALA A 81 -17.49 24.99 -44.58
CA ALA A 81 -17.57 26.16 -45.44
C ALA A 81 -17.19 27.46 -44.70
N THR A 82 -16.60 28.38 -45.44
CA THR A 82 -16.28 29.78 -45.15
C THR A 82 -17.52 30.69 -45.10
N ALA A 83 -17.64 31.56 -44.10
CA ALA A 83 -18.33 32.86 -44.22
C ALA A 83 -17.93 33.79 -43.05
N ASN A 84 -17.13 34.79 -43.38
CA ASN A 84 -16.85 35.96 -42.57
C ASN A 84 -17.81 37.07 -43.02
N PRO A 85 -18.49 37.78 -42.11
CA PRO A 85 -18.75 39.19 -42.35
C PRO A 85 -18.34 40.02 -41.15
N ALA A 86 -17.21 40.69 -41.30
CA ALA A 86 -16.92 41.94 -40.62
C ALA A 86 -17.95 42.99 -41.05
N SER A 87 -18.77 43.46 -40.12
CA SER A 87 -19.40 44.80 -40.11
C SER A 87 -20.43 44.84 -38.98
N LEU A 88 -20.68 46.05 -38.47
CA LEU A 88 -21.53 46.38 -37.32
C LEU A 88 -20.88 46.10 -35.97
N PHE A 89 -20.12 47.05 -35.44
CA PHE A 89 -20.48 47.77 -34.20
C PHE A 89 -19.62 49.05 -34.07
N PRO A 90 -20.19 50.15 -33.57
CA PRO A 90 -19.64 51.51 -33.64
C PRO A 90 -18.53 51.76 -32.59
N PRO A 91 -17.72 52.83 -32.76
CA PRO A 91 -16.61 53.10 -31.86
C PRO A 91 -17.14 53.68 -30.54
N SER A 92 -17.12 52.89 -29.46
CA SER A 92 -17.40 53.37 -28.11
C SER A 92 -16.10 53.57 -27.33
N SER A 93 -15.58 54.79 -27.37
CA SER A 93 -14.37 55.22 -26.65
C SER A 93 -14.57 55.39 -25.13
N SER A 94 -15.73 55.00 -24.58
CA SER A 94 -16.03 55.05 -23.14
C SER A 94 -15.77 53.72 -22.41
N TRP A 95 -15.84 52.58 -23.09
CA TRP A 95 -15.59 51.26 -22.47
C TRP A 95 -14.11 50.98 -22.21
N SER A 96 -13.22 51.60 -23.00
CA SER A 96 -11.77 51.43 -22.89
C SER A 96 -11.13 52.10 -21.67
N ARG A 97 -11.88 52.91 -20.90
CA ARG A 97 -11.46 53.37 -19.57
C ARG A 97 -11.99 52.48 -18.45
N GLN A 98 -13.19 51.92 -18.60
CA GLN A 98 -13.82 51.08 -17.57
C GLN A 98 -13.31 49.63 -17.57
N VAL A 99 -12.87 49.13 -18.73
CA VAL A 99 -12.14 47.85 -18.84
C VAL A 99 -10.68 48.02 -18.39
N ARG A 100 -10.10 49.22 -18.53
CA ARG A 100 -8.72 49.50 -18.10
C ARG A 100 -8.58 49.71 -16.60
N SER A 101 -9.65 50.11 -15.90
CA SER A 101 -9.73 50.10 -14.43
C SER A 101 -10.17 48.76 -13.83
N ALA A 102 -10.66 47.82 -14.65
CA ALA A 102 -11.01 46.46 -14.23
C ALA A 102 -9.90 45.42 -14.55
N MET A 103 -8.80 45.88 -15.17
CA MET A 103 -7.64 45.07 -15.52
C MET A 103 -6.38 45.54 -14.78
N GLU A 104 -6.55 46.12 -13.60
CA GLU A 104 -5.51 46.14 -12.59
C GLU A 104 -5.58 44.75 -11.93
N PRO A 105 -4.59 43.85 -12.17
CA PRO A 105 -4.58 42.58 -11.49
C PRO A 105 -4.54 42.92 -9.99
N PRO A 106 -5.43 42.38 -9.15
CA PRO A 106 -5.24 42.50 -7.71
C PRO A 106 -3.84 41.97 -7.49
N ALA A 107 -2.94 42.86 -7.02
CA ALA A 107 -1.55 42.58 -6.76
C ALA A 107 -1.51 41.15 -6.25
N ALA A 108 -0.94 40.25 -7.07
CA ALA A 108 -0.96 38.83 -6.81
C ALA A 108 -0.26 38.65 -5.48
N ALA A 109 -1.04 38.69 -4.40
CA ALA A 109 -0.60 38.51 -3.05
C ALA A 109 0.00 37.13 -3.11
N ALA A 110 1.34 37.08 -3.14
CA ALA A 110 2.10 35.88 -3.38
C ALA A 110 1.50 34.83 -2.44
N ARG A 111 0.70 33.92 -3.00
CA ARG A 111 0.10 32.87 -2.20
C ARG A 111 1.31 32.18 -1.59
N PRO A 112 1.42 32.13 -0.25
CA PRO A 112 2.62 31.63 0.39
C PRO A 112 2.88 30.25 -0.20
N GLN A 113 4.03 30.09 -0.87
CA GLN A 113 4.35 28.86 -1.58
C GLN A 113 4.08 27.70 -0.62
N PRO A 114 3.20 26.75 -0.99
CA PRO A 114 2.80 25.73 -0.05
C PRO A 114 4.04 24.97 0.41
N GLY A 115 4.42 25.17 1.67
CA GLY A 115 5.60 24.58 2.26
C GLY A 115 5.56 23.06 2.17
N PHE A 116 6.73 22.42 2.21
CA PHE A 116 6.89 20.98 2.01
C PHE A 116 5.96 20.11 2.88
N PHE A 117 5.62 20.56 4.10
CA PHE A 117 4.77 19.85 5.06
C PHE A 117 3.27 20.24 5.01
N THR A 118 2.89 21.14 4.09
CA THR A 118 1.55 21.75 4.09
C THR A 118 0.45 20.70 3.90
N PHE A 119 0.66 19.69 3.06
CA PHE A 119 -0.33 18.62 2.86
C PHE A 119 -0.56 17.78 4.11
N LEU A 120 0.46 17.54 4.95
CA LEU A 120 0.32 16.83 6.21
C LEU A 120 -0.49 17.65 7.21
N LYS A 121 -0.20 18.95 7.32
CA LYS A 121 -0.98 19.87 8.16
C LYS A 121 -2.45 19.88 7.76
N HIS A 122 -2.72 19.98 6.46
CA HIS A 122 -4.11 19.95 5.98
C HIS A 122 -4.76 18.59 6.19
N GLY A 123 -4.03 17.48 5.97
CA GLY A 123 -4.50 16.12 6.24
C GLY A 123 -4.84 15.87 7.72
N ALA A 124 -4.12 16.47 8.67
CA ALA A 124 -4.43 16.37 10.10
C ALA A 124 -5.64 17.22 10.51
N VAL A 125 -5.76 18.42 9.95
CA VAL A 125 -6.83 19.37 10.31
C VAL A 125 -8.16 19.00 9.65
N LEU A 126 -8.14 18.33 8.49
CA LEU A 126 -9.35 18.01 7.73
C LEU A 126 -10.33 17.10 8.49
N PRO A 127 -9.91 15.98 9.13
CA PRO A 127 -10.79 15.17 9.96
C PRO A 127 -11.31 15.92 11.20
N ALA A 128 -10.47 16.75 11.81
CA ALA A 128 -10.84 17.52 13.00
C ALA A 128 -11.92 18.57 12.69
N ARG A 129 -11.85 19.24 11.53
CA ARG A 129 -12.85 20.22 11.10
C ARG A 129 -14.16 19.60 10.64
N ASN A 130 -14.10 18.40 10.07
CA ASN A 130 -15.26 17.70 9.51
C ASN A 130 -15.60 16.44 10.31
N GLY A 131 -15.61 16.55 11.65
CA GLY A 131 -15.79 15.42 12.55
C GLY A 131 -17.04 14.58 12.24
N ALA A 132 -18.14 15.20 11.79
CA ALA A 132 -19.37 14.49 11.42
C ALA A 132 -19.17 13.46 10.28
N LEU A 133 -18.21 13.70 9.37
CA LEU A 133 -17.87 12.76 8.29
C LEU A 133 -16.86 11.71 8.74
N PHE A 134 -15.86 12.11 9.52
CA PHE A 134 -14.70 11.28 9.81
C PHE A 134 -14.81 10.46 11.09
N VAL A 135 -15.59 10.88 12.09
CA VAL A 135 -15.80 10.11 13.33
C VAL A 135 -16.44 8.75 13.05
N PRO A 136 -17.52 8.62 12.24
CA PRO A 136 -18.07 7.31 11.90
C PRO A 136 -17.08 6.41 11.17
N LEU A 137 -16.27 6.99 10.27
CA LEU A 137 -15.25 6.26 9.52
C LEU A 137 -14.11 5.79 10.43
N LEU A 138 -13.69 6.61 11.39
CA LEU A 138 -12.70 6.25 12.40
C LEU A 138 -13.22 5.10 13.27
N VAL A 139 -14.46 5.20 13.76
CA VAL A 139 -15.09 4.15 14.57
C VAL A 139 -15.20 2.84 13.78
N LEU A 140 -15.66 2.89 12.53
CA LEU A 140 -15.77 1.70 11.69
C LEU A 140 -14.40 1.09 11.36
N THR A 141 -13.37 1.92 11.17
CA THR A 141 -11.99 1.45 10.96
C THR A 141 -11.41 0.82 12.23
N ALA A 142 -11.62 1.44 13.39
CA ALA A 142 -11.21 0.88 14.68
C ALA A 142 -11.96 -0.43 14.99
N ALA A 143 -13.26 -0.51 14.68
CA ALA A 143 -14.05 -1.72 14.82
C ALA A 143 -13.55 -2.84 13.89
N LEU A 144 -13.21 -2.52 12.63
CA LEU A 144 -12.60 -3.48 11.71
C LEU A 144 -11.25 -3.98 12.26
N ALA A 145 -10.38 -3.06 12.72
CA ALA A 145 -9.11 -3.44 13.33
C ALA A 145 -9.29 -4.33 14.57
N ALA A 146 -10.25 -4.03 15.43
CA ALA A 146 -10.58 -4.85 16.59
C ALA A 146 -11.11 -6.24 16.19
N ALA A 147 -12.01 -6.31 15.21
CA ALA A 147 -12.54 -7.57 14.70
C ALA A 147 -11.44 -8.45 14.10
N LEU A 148 -10.44 -7.85 13.43
CA LEU A 148 -9.30 -8.56 12.88
C LEU A 148 -8.35 -9.09 13.94
N LEU A 149 -8.03 -8.27 14.95
CA LEU A 149 -7.23 -8.72 16.08
C LEU A 149 -7.92 -9.87 16.82
N LEU A 150 -9.23 -9.77 17.02
CA LEU A 150 -10.01 -10.81 17.68
C LEU A 150 -10.13 -12.08 16.82
N GLY A 151 -10.39 -11.95 15.52
CA GLY A 151 -10.44 -13.07 14.59
C GLY A 151 -9.10 -13.81 14.51
N ASN A 152 -8.00 -13.07 14.48
CA ASN A 152 -6.66 -13.65 14.54
C ASN A 152 -6.41 -14.38 15.86
N ALA A 153 -6.80 -13.78 17.00
CA ALA A 153 -6.61 -14.39 18.31
C ALA A 153 -7.45 -15.66 18.51
N LEU A 154 -8.68 -15.68 17.99
CA LEU A 154 -9.61 -16.78 18.20
C LEU A 154 -9.49 -17.90 17.17
N SER A 155 -9.04 -17.61 15.94
CA SER A 155 -9.01 -18.61 14.86
C SER A 155 -7.59 -18.95 14.40
N VAL A 156 -6.76 -17.93 14.15
CA VAL A 156 -5.44 -18.13 13.53
C VAL A 156 -4.40 -18.57 14.55
N GLN A 157 -4.34 -17.93 15.72
CA GLN A 157 -3.38 -18.26 16.77
C GLN A 157 -3.51 -19.70 17.31
N PRO A 158 -4.69 -20.21 17.71
CA PRO A 158 -4.78 -21.57 18.25
C PRO A 158 -4.41 -22.62 17.20
N LEU A 159 -4.73 -22.36 15.93
CA LEU A 159 -4.44 -23.27 14.85
C LEU A 159 -2.97 -23.22 14.42
N ALA A 160 -2.35 -22.04 14.45
CA ALA A 160 -0.90 -21.93 14.31
C ALA A 160 -0.14 -22.64 15.44
N ALA A 161 -0.65 -22.57 16.68
CA ALA A 161 -0.08 -23.31 17.80
C ALA A 161 -0.20 -24.83 17.61
N ALA A 162 -1.35 -25.32 17.12
CA ALA A 162 -1.53 -26.74 16.80
C ALA A 162 -0.54 -27.22 15.72
N VAL A 163 -0.43 -26.49 14.61
CA VAL A 163 0.55 -26.78 13.54
C VAL A 163 1.99 -26.83 14.05
N LEU A 164 2.37 -25.92 14.97
CA LEU A 164 3.71 -25.91 15.57
C LEU A 164 3.95 -27.11 16.50
N LEU A 165 2.95 -27.49 17.30
CA LEU A 165 3.02 -28.66 18.17
C LEU A 165 3.13 -29.97 17.36
N ASP A 166 2.34 -30.09 16.29
CA ASP A 166 2.41 -31.25 15.40
C ASP A 166 3.77 -31.33 14.68
N ALA A 167 4.30 -30.20 14.21
CA ALA A 167 5.62 -30.15 13.58
C ALA A 167 6.75 -30.55 14.55
N ASP A 168 6.70 -30.09 15.81
CA ASP A 168 7.64 -30.49 16.86
C ASP A 168 7.53 -31.99 17.15
N ALA A 169 6.30 -32.52 17.22
CA ALA A 169 6.08 -33.95 17.41
C ALA A 169 6.61 -34.79 16.23
N ILE A 170 6.45 -34.35 14.98
CA ILE A 170 6.98 -35.04 13.78
C ILE A 170 8.51 -35.15 13.85
N SER A 171 9.18 -34.12 14.36
CA SER A 171 10.64 -34.11 14.49
C SER A 171 11.18 -35.16 15.48
N ARG A 172 10.32 -35.69 16.36
CA ARG A 172 10.70 -36.63 17.43
C ARG A 172 10.29 -38.07 17.16
N VAL A 173 9.40 -38.31 16.20
CA VAL A 173 8.85 -39.64 15.90
C VAL A 173 9.66 -40.30 14.78
N ASP A 174 9.89 -41.61 14.90
CA ASP A 174 10.55 -42.41 13.86
C ASP A 174 9.71 -42.41 12.57
N PRO A 175 10.26 -42.04 11.40
CA PRO A 175 9.54 -42.05 10.13
C PRO A 175 9.01 -43.42 9.71
N ALA A 176 9.53 -44.52 10.26
CA ALA A 176 9.02 -45.87 10.02
C ALA A 176 7.75 -46.20 10.83
N ALA A 177 7.43 -45.43 11.87
CA ALA A 177 6.31 -45.69 12.76
C ALA A 177 4.96 -45.27 12.13
N ALA A 178 3.89 -46.02 12.41
CA ALA A 178 2.53 -45.65 11.99
C ALA A 178 2.10 -44.27 12.52
N ALA A 179 2.55 -43.93 13.74
CA ALA A 179 2.31 -42.62 14.37
C ALA A 179 2.81 -41.45 13.52
N TYR A 180 3.89 -41.62 12.73
CA TYR A 180 4.39 -40.59 11.84
C TYR A 180 3.36 -40.23 10.76
N ARG A 181 2.68 -41.22 10.17
CA ARG A 181 1.67 -40.99 9.12
C ARG A 181 0.45 -40.28 9.67
N ASP A 182 -0.02 -40.70 10.84
CA ASP A 182 -1.15 -40.05 11.51
C ASP A 182 -0.83 -38.58 11.80
N LEU A 183 0.37 -38.30 12.30
CA LEU A 183 0.81 -36.96 12.63
C LEU A 183 1.03 -36.06 11.40
N VAL A 184 1.58 -36.60 10.31
CA VAL A 184 1.66 -35.89 9.02
C VAL A 184 0.27 -35.56 8.49
N SER A 185 -0.68 -36.50 8.61
CA SER A 185 -2.06 -36.26 8.17
C SER A 185 -2.76 -35.19 9.03
N ALA A 186 -2.53 -35.20 10.34
CA ALA A 186 -3.00 -34.18 11.27
C ALA A 186 -2.44 -32.81 10.90
N LEU A 187 -1.11 -32.72 10.75
CA LEU A 187 -0.41 -31.49 10.35
C LEU A 187 -0.95 -30.93 9.03
N GLN A 188 -1.14 -31.78 8.00
CA GLN A 188 -1.70 -31.35 6.72
C GLN A 188 -3.14 -30.83 6.87
N SER A 189 -3.95 -31.50 7.69
CA SER A 189 -5.33 -31.10 7.93
C SER A 189 -5.40 -29.76 8.67
N ASP A 190 -4.55 -29.56 9.67
CA ASP A 190 -4.47 -28.33 10.46
C ASP A 190 -3.87 -27.17 9.66
N LEU A 191 -2.85 -27.44 8.84
CA LEU A 191 -2.30 -26.45 7.92
C LEU A 191 -3.34 -26.02 6.88
N ARG A 192 -4.12 -26.95 6.32
CA ARG A 192 -5.20 -26.61 5.39
C ARG A 192 -6.26 -25.76 6.07
N ARG A 193 -6.66 -26.11 7.29
CA ARG A 193 -7.59 -25.30 8.09
C ARG A 193 -7.01 -23.90 8.36
N LEU A 194 -5.70 -23.81 8.64
CA LEU A 194 -5.00 -22.56 8.92
C LEU A 194 -4.98 -21.64 7.70
N LEU A 195 -4.66 -22.21 6.54
CA LEU A 195 -4.65 -21.47 5.29
C LEU A 195 -6.07 -20.99 4.91
N LEU A 196 -7.09 -21.82 5.12
CA LEU A 196 -8.48 -21.45 4.87
C LEU A 196 -8.97 -20.36 5.83
N SER A 197 -8.70 -20.49 7.14
CA SER A 197 -9.13 -19.50 8.13
C SER A 197 -8.39 -18.18 7.98
N ALA A 198 -7.05 -18.21 7.89
CA ALA A 198 -6.25 -17.02 7.67
C ALA A 198 -6.59 -16.36 6.32
N GLY A 199 -6.77 -17.16 5.26
CA GLY A 199 -7.18 -16.67 3.94
C GLY A 199 -8.55 -15.99 3.97
N ALA A 200 -9.54 -16.58 4.64
CA ALA A 200 -10.88 -16.00 4.80
C ALA A 200 -10.83 -14.69 5.61
N CYS A 201 -10.10 -14.67 6.73
CA CYS A 201 -9.90 -13.47 7.53
C CYS A 201 -9.25 -12.35 6.71
N LEU A 202 -8.15 -12.65 6.00
CA LEU A 202 -7.45 -11.69 5.14
C LEU A 202 -8.35 -11.16 4.02
N LEU A 203 -9.07 -12.04 3.32
CA LEU A 203 -9.97 -11.63 2.23
C LEU A 203 -11.08 -10.71 2.74
N GLY A 204 -11.75 -11.07 3.84
CA GLY A 204 -12.77 -10.23 4.46
C GLY A 204 -12.21 -8.87 4.86
N ALA A 205 -10.98 -8.85 5.36
CA ALA A 205 -10.32 -7.63 5.77
C ALA A 205 -9.89 -6.71 4.63
N VAL A 206 -9.38 -7.29 3.54
CA VAL A 206 -9.04 -6.55 2.32
C VAL A 206 -10.31 -5.94 1.73
N VAL A 207 -11.42 -6.69 1.67
CA VAL A 207 -12.70 -6.18 1.15
C VAL A 207 -13.25 -5.04 2.03
N ALA A 208 -13.38 -5.28 3.34
CA ALA A 208 -13.91 -4.29 4.27
C ALA A 208 -13.01 -3.05 4.38
N GLY A 209 -11.68 -3.26 4.45
CA GLY A 209 -10.69 -2.19 4.49
C GLY A 209 -10.69 -1.36 3.21
N SER A 210 -10.84 -1.99 2.05
CA SER A 210 -10.93 -1.27 0.77
C SER A 210 -12.21 -0.44 0.68
N ALA A 211 -13.35 -0.97 1.15
CA ALA A 211 -14.59 -0.21 1.21
C ALA A 211 -14.45 1.03 2.12
N LEU A 212 -13.82 0.87 3.29
CA LEU A 212 -13.49 1.97 4.20
C LEU A 212 -12.54 2.99 3.58
N LYS A 213 -11.48 2.55 2.90
CA LYS A 213 -10.55 3.42 2.16
C LYS A 213 -11.27 4.24 1.10
N ILE A 214 -12.16 3.62 0.32
CA ILE A 214 -12.93 4.33 -0.70
C ILE A 214 -13.88 5.35 -0.05
N ALA A 215 -14.58 4.96 1.02
CA ALA A 215 -15.48 5.86 1.75
C ALA A 215 -14.74 7.06 2.38
N THR A 216 -13.57 6.82 2.98
CA THR A 216 -12.70 7.87 3.55
C THR A 216 -12.13 8.79 2.48
N VAL A 217 -11.76 8.27 1.30
CA VAL A 217 -11.35 9.11 0.16
C VAL A 217 -12.50 9.99 -0.32
N PHE A 218 -13.71 9.47 -0.51
CA PHE A 218 -14.87 10.29 -0.90
C PHE A 218 -15.20 11.35 0.15
N ALA A 219 -15.13 11.01 1.44
CA ALA A 219 -15.33 11.97 2.53
C ALA A 219 -14.25 13.07 2.50
N ALA A 220 -12.99 12.71 2.26
CA ALA A 220 -11.90 13.66 2.15
C ALA A 220 -12.04 14.58 0.93
N VAL A 221 -12.38 14.03 -0.24
CA VAL A 221 -12.64 14.82 -1.45
C VAL A 221 -13.78 15.81 -1.21
N ALA A 222 -14.90 15.38 -0.61
CA ALA A 222 -16.02 16.26 -0.32
C ALA A 222 -15.65 17.35 0.70
N ALA A 223 -14.88 17.00 1.74
CA ALA A 223 -14.40 17.95 2.73
C ALA A 223 -13.46 19.01 2.12
N TYR A 224 -12.66 18.66 1.11
CA TYR A 224 -11.85 19.62 0.35
C TYR A 224 -12.67 20.49 -0.60
N SER A 225 -13.65 19.90 -1.27
CA SER A 225 -14.53 20.62 -2.21
C SER A 225 -15.62 21.46 -1.53
N SER A 226 -15.53 21.67 -0.20
CA SER A 226 -16.55 22.37 0.62
C SER A 226 -17.97 21.84 0.39
N SER A 227 -18.07 20.55 0.07
CA SER A 227 -19.30 19.88 -0.34
C SER A 227 -19.96 19.23 0.88
N SER A 228 -21.30 19.31 0.98
CA SER A 228 -22.04 18.74 2.11
C SER A 228 -21.84 17.22 2.20
N SER A 229 -22.04 16.64 3.38
CA SER A 229 -22.00 15.18 3.56
C SER A 229 -22.97 14.45 2.62
N SER A 230 -24.17 14.99 2.41
CA SER A 230 -25.17 14.43 1.49
C SER A 230 -24.67 14.40 0.04
N SER A 231 -23.94 15.42 -0.40
CA SER A 231 -23.34 15.45 -1.74
C SER A 231 -22.18 14.46 -1.87
N ALA A 232 -21.40 14.24 -0.81
CA ALA A 232 -20.35 13.22 -0.76
C ALA A 232 -20.94 11.81 -0.95
N PHE A 233 -22.03 11.51 -0.24
CA PHE A 233 -22.74 10.23 -0.37
C PHE A 233 -23.38 10.08 -1.76
N ALA A 234 -23.96 11.15 -2.32
CA ALA A 234 -24.53 11.13 -3.66
C ALA A 234 -23.45 10.91 -4.74
N ALA A 235 -22.30 11.58 -4.62
CA ALA A 235 -21.15 11.40 -5.51
C ALA A 235 -20.57 9.99 -5.39
N ALA A 236 -20.41 9.48 -4.17
CA ALA A 236 -19.99 8.11 -3.91
C ALA A 236 -20.94 7.11 -4.57
N ARG A 237 -22.26 7.25 -4.39
CA ARG A 237 -23.25 6.34 -5.00
C ARG A 237 -23.19 6.34 -6.54
N ARG A 238 -22.90 7.49 -7.16
CA ARG A 238 -22.82 7.61 -8.63
C ARG A 238 -21.49 7.14 -9.21
N ASN A 239 -20.38 7.27 -8.47
CA ASN A 239 -19.03 7.04 -9.00
C ASN A 239 -18.19 6.02 -8.20
N VAL A 240 -18.77 5.21 -7.30
CA VAL A 240 -18.02 4.23 -6.48
C VAL A 240 -17.21 3.24 -7.32
N TRP A 241 -17.70 2.87 -8.51
CA TRP A 241 -17.01 1.95 -9.41
C TRP A 241 -15.65 2.47 -9.89
N GLY A 242 -15.41 3.79 -9.90
CA GLY A 242 -14.12 4.35 -10.24
C GLY A 242 -13.04 3.99 -9.23
N PRO A 243 -13.17 4.43 -7.97
CA PRO A 243 -12.26 4.04 -6.90
C PRO A 243 -12.15 2.53 -6.72
N VAL A 244 -13.25 1.76 -6.83
CA VAL A 244 -13.20 0.29 -6.74
C VAL A 244 -12.28 -0.32 -7.81
N LEU A 245 -12.49 0.03 -9.09
CA LEU A 245 -11.63 -0.44 -10.18
C LEU A 245 -10.17 0.01 -9.99
N THR A 246 -9.96 1.20 -9.44
CA THR A 246 -8.63 1.75 -9.19
C THR A 246 -7.91 1.03 -8.05
N VAL A 247 -8.61 0.69 -6.96
CA VAL A 247 -8.09 -0.13 -5.86
C VAL A 247 -7.74 -1.54 -6.36
N LEU A 248 -8.63 -2.18 -7.12
CA LEU A 248 -8.36 -3.51 -7.68
C LEU A 248 -7.14 -3.51 -8.61
N PHE A 249 -7.03 -2.51 -9.48
CA PHE A 249 -5.87 -2.34 -10.35
C PHE A 249 -4.59 -2.06 -9.55
N GLY A 250 -4.67 -1.26 -8.48
CA GLY A 250 -3.58 -1.02 -7.56
C GLY A 250 -3.08 -2.30 -6.89
N TYR A 251 -3.99 -3.11 -6.32
CA TYR A 251 -3.63 -4.40 -5.73
C TYR A 251 -3.03 -5.37 -6.73
N ALA A 252 -3.51 -5.39 -7.98
CA ALA A 252 -2.92 -6.24 -9.01
C ALA A 252 -1.46 -5.85 -9.30
N ILE A 253 -1.16 -4.55 -9.40
CA ILE A 253 0.21 -4.04 -9.59
C ILE A 253 1.08 -4.33 -8.36
N GLU A 254 0.58 -4.05 -7.17
CA GLU A 254 1.30 -4.29 -5.91
C GLU A 254 1.62 -5.78 -5.72
N LEU A 255 0.66 -6.66 -6.02
CA LEU A 255 0.84 -8.11 -5.94
C LEU A 255 1.85 -8.62 -6.97
N ALA A 256 1.81 -8.10 -8.21
CA ALA A 256 2.80 -8.43 -9.24
C ALA A 256 4.21 -7.99 -8.83
N CYS A 257 4.36 -6.79 -8.27
CA CYS A 257 5.64 -6.29 -7.79
C CYS A 257 6.14 -7.07 -6.57
N ALA A 258 5.26 -7.38 -5.60
CA ALA A 258 5.60 -8.20 -4.44
C ALA A 258 6.00 -9.63 -4.84
N GLY A 259 5.32 -10.22 -5.83
CA GLY A 259 5.68 -11.51 -6.43
C GLY A 259 7.06 -11.46 -7.09
N GLY A 260 7.38 -10.39 -7.81
CA GLY A 260 8.72 -10.16 -8.37
C GLY A 260 9.80 -10.06 -7.31
N ILE A 261 9.57 -9.31 -6.22
CA ILE A 261 10.51 -9.22 -5.09
C ILE A 261 10.68 -10.58 -4.41
N ALA A 262 9.59 -11.34 -4.21
CA ALA A 262 9.67 -12.68 -3.65
C ALA A 262 10.47 -13.64 -4.55
N ALA A 263 10.31 -13.55 -5.88
CA ALA A 263 11.08 -14.33 -6.84
C ALA A 263 12.58 -13.98 -6.79
N LEU A 264 12.93 -12.69 -6.69
CA LEU A 264 14.31 -12.26 -6.44
C LEU A 264 14.83 -12.80 -5.11
N GLY A 265 14.02 -12.78 -4.05
CA GLY A 265 14.40 -13.36 -2.76
C GLY A 265 14.66 -14.88 -2.81
N VAL A 266 13.92 -15.62 -3.64
CA VAL A 266 14.19 -17.05 -3.90
C VAL A 266 15.47 -17.21 -4.74
N LEU A 267 15.66 -16.36 -5.74
CA LEU A 267 16.87 -16.33 -6.56
C LEU A 267 18.12 -16.04 -5.71
N ALA A 268 18.02 -15.19 -4.68
CA ALA A 268 19.09 -14.94 -3.71
C ALA A 268 19.57 -16.21 -3.01
N VAL A 269 18.66 -17.13 -2.67
CA VAL A 269 19.01 -18.43 -2.04
C VAL A 269 19.79 -19.28 -3.02
N VAL A 270 19.41 -19.30 -4.29
CA VAL A 270 20.13 -20.02 -5.34
C VAL A 270 21.51 -19.40 -5.56
N LEU A 271 21.60 -18.07 -5.65
CA LEU A 271 22.83 -17.32 -5.92
C LEU A 271 23.87 -17.38 -4.79
N LEU A 272 23.45 -17.74 -3.56
CA LEU A 272 24.32 -17.86 -2.39
C LEU A 272 25.50 -18.82 -2.63
N ASP A 273 25.28 -19.88 -3.44
CA ASP A 273 26.30 -20.87 -3.77
C ASP A 273 27.18 -20.50 -4.99
N TYR A 274 26.78 -19.49 -5.79
CA TYR A 274 27.47 -19.17 -7.05
C TYR A 274 28.50 -18.06 -6.91
N SER A 275 28.10 -16.87 -6.44
CA SER A 275 28.99 -15.71 -6.35
C SER A 275 28.42 -14.61 -5.45
N LEU A 276 29.28 -14.08 -4.58
CA LEU A 276 28.96 -12.92 -3.74
C LEU A 276 28.59 -11.68 -4.56
N LEU A 277 29.18 -11.49 -5.75
CA LEU A 277 28.86 -10.34 -6.62
C LEU A 277 27.41 -10.41 -7.13
N LEU A 278 26.98 -11.60 -7.56
CA LEU A 278 25.60 -11.83 -8.01
C LEU A 278 24.61 -11.65 -6.87
N LEU A 279 24.94 -12.13 -5.67
CA LEU A 279 24.14 -11.91 -4.47
C LEU A 279 24.06 -10.42 -4.10
N PHE A 280 25.15 -9.67 -4.22
CA PHE A 280 25.14 -8.22 -4.01
C PHE A 280 24.23 -7.48 -5.00
N LEU A 281 24.29 -7.83 -6.29
CA LEU A 281 23.42 -7.28 -7.32
C LEU A 281 21.94 -7.63 -7.09
N ASP A 282 21.65 -8.87 -6.66
CA ASP A 282 20.31 -9.31 -6.31
C ASP A 282 19.75 -8.53 -5.12
N VAL A 283 20.54 -8.36 -4.05
CA VAL A 283 20.15 -7.54 -2.89
C VAL A 283 19.88 -6.09 -3.30
N LEU A 284 20.69 -5.51 -4.19
CA LEU A 284 20.46 -4.16 -4.72
C LEU A 284 19.18 -4.10 -5.57
N ALA A 285 18.90 -5.12 -6.38
CA ALA A 285 17.68 -5.23 -7.16
C ALA A 285 16.44 -5.37 -6.27
N VAL A 286 16.51 -6.19 -5.22
CA VAL A 286 15.47 -6.31 -4.18
C VAL A 286 15.24 -4.97 -3.50
N LEU A 287 16.30 -4.26 -3.11
CA LEU A 287 16.20 -2.94 -2.49
C LEU A 287 15.50 -1.94 -3.43
N LEU A 288 15.93 -1.86 -4.68
CA LEU A 288 15.34 -0.95 -5.68
C LEU A 288 13.88 -1.30 -5.99
N ALA A 289 13.57 -2.58 -6.18
CA ALA A 289 12.21 -3.06 -6.38
C ALA A 289 11.33 -2.76 -5.15
N SER A 290 11.89 -2.86 -3.95
CA SER A 290 11.19 -2.53 -2.71
C SER A 290 10.90 -1.02 -2.59
N LEU A 291 11.85 -0.15 -2.97
CA LEU A 291 11.64 1.31 -3.01
C LEU A 291 10.60 1.68 -4.06
N PHE A 292 10.66 1.03 -5.22
CA PHE A 292 9.68 1.19 -6.28
C PHE A 292 8.28 0.76 -5.84
N LEU A 293 8.14 -0.37 -5.14
CA LEU A 293 6.87 -0.81 -4.56
C LEU A 293 6.32 0.22 -3.57
N VAL A 294 7.16 0.77 -2.69
CA VAL A 294 6.75 1.82 -1.75
C VAL A 294 6.28 3.08 -2.50
N TYR A 295 7.00 3.51 -3.54
CA TYR A 295 6.55 4.61 -4.38
C TYR A 295 5.21 4.31 -5.08
N LEU A 296 5.06 3.10 -5.64
CA LEU A 296 3.83 2.65 -6.27
C LEU A 296 2.65 2.66 -5.30
N THR A 297 2.81 2.24 -4.05
CA THR A 297 1.72 2.28 -3.06
C THR A 297 1.19 3.71 -2.84
N VAL A 298 2.07 4.72 -2.81
CA VAL A 298 1.67 6.13 -2.75
C VAL A 298 0.97 6.55 -4.05
N VAL A 299 1.50 6.17 -5.22
CA VAL A 299 0.85 6.47 -6.51
C VAL A 299 -0.53 5.84 -6.58
N CYS A 300 -0.70 4.60 -6.14
CA CYS A 300 -1.98 3.90 -6.07
C CYS A 300 -2.93 4.61 -5.11
N ALA A 301 -2.48 5.03 -3.92
CA ALA A 301 -3.31 5.80 -3.00
C ALA A 301 -3.77 7.14 -3.61
N VAL A 302 -2.88 7.88 -4.26
CA VAL A 302 -3.21 9.11 -4.99
C VAL A 302 -4.17 8.82 -6.16
N ALA A 303 -4.00 7.69 -6.86
CA ALA A 303 -4.89 7.29 -7.95
C ALA A 303 -6.32 7.03 -7.47
N VAL A 304 -6.51 6.47 -6.27
CA VAL A 304 -7.84 6.32 -5.67
C VAL A 304 -8.47 7.69 -5.41
N ALA A 305 -7.69 8.67 -4.91
CA ALA A 305 -8.14 10.06 -4.75
C ALA A 305 -8.48 10.72 -6.10
N VAL A 306 -7.65 10.54 -7.13
CA VAL A 306 -7.93 10.98 -8.51
C VAL A 306 -9.24 10.39 -9.01
N SER A 307 -9.48 9.09 -8.83
CA SER A 307 -10.68 8.44 -9.33
C SER A 307 -11.96 8.87 -8.62
N ALA A 308 -11.84 9.25 -7.34
CA ALA A 308 -12.93 9.81 -6.56
C ALA A 308 -13.24 11.27 -6.95
N ALA A 309 -12.20 12.08 -7.21
CA ALA A 309 -12.32 13.50 -7.52
C ALA A 309 -12.59 13.81 -9.01
N GLU A 310 -12.08 13.00 -9.93
CA GLU A 310 -12.20 13.21 -11.38
C GLU A 310 -13.10 12.13 -12.01
N PRO A 311 -14.41 12.38 -12.17
CA PRO A 311 -15.31 11.41 -12.77
C PRO A 311 -14.86 11.07 -14.20
N GLY A 312 -14.83 9.77 -14.52
CA GLY A 312 -14.38 9.24 -15.80
C GLY A 312 -12.94 8.71 -15.82
N ARG A 313 -12.10 9.05 -14.82
CA ARG A 313 -10.77 8.44 -14.68
C ARG A 313 -10.81 7.28 -13.69
N ARG A 314 -10.56 6.05 -14.17
CA ARG A 314 -10.64 4.82 -13.37
C ARG A 314 -9.49 3.87 -13.73
N GLY A 315 -9.07 3.03 -12.79
CA GLY A 315 -8.04 2.01 -13.03
C GLY A 315 -6.73 2.60 -13.54
N ALA A 316 -6.21 2.06 -14.64
CA ALA A 316 -4.97 2.51 -15.27
C ALA A 316 -4.95 4.01 -15.64
N ALA A 317 -6.09 4.59 -16.04
CA ALA A 317 -6.18 6.01 -16.37
C ALA A 317 -6.00 6.91 -15.14
N ALA A 318 -6.53 6.48 -13.98
CA ALA A 318 -6.36 7.17 -12.71
C ALA A 318 -4.90 7.06 -12.22
N VAL A 319 -4.30 5.86 -12.32
CA VAL A 319 -2.88 5.63 -11.97
C VAL A 319 -1.94 6.44 -12.86
N SER A 320 -2.16 6.47 -14.18
CA SER A 320 -1.39 7.29 -15.11
C SER A 320 -1.50 8.80 -14.80
N ARG A 321 -2.69 9.27 -14.41
CA ARG A 321 -2.88 10.66 -13.98
C ARG A 321 -2.16 10.94 -12.66
N ALA A 322 -2.29 10.08 -11.66
CA ALA A 322 -1.57 10.20 -10.38
C ALA A 322 -0.05 10.21 -10.57
N TRP A 323 0.48 9.29 -11.38
CA TRP A 323 1.90 9.22 -11.70
C TRP A 323 2.41 10.52 -12.34
N ARG A 324 1.65 11.09 -13.29
CA ARG A 324 2.00 12.37 -13.93
C ARG A 324 1.99 13.52 -12.93
N LEU A 325 0.99 13.59 -12.05
CA LEU A 325 0.88 14.62 -11.01
C LEU A 325 2.03 14.55 -9.98
N MET A 326 2.54 13.35 -9.72
CA MET A 326 3.63 13.12 -8.76
C MET A 326 5.03 13.24 -9.38
N ARG A 327 5.14 13.29 -10.72
CA ARG A 327 6.44 13.33 -11.41
C ARG A 327 7.21 14.59 -11.01
N GLY A 328 8.44 14.41 -10.52
CA GLY A 328 9.27 15.51 -10.00
C GLY A 328 9.03 15.87 -8.53
N ARG A 329 8.05 15.24 -7.86
CA ARG A 329 7.67 15.53 -6.46
C ARG A 329 7.95 14.37 -5.50
N GLY A 330 8.91 13.52 -5.86
CA GLY A 330 9.26 12.31 -5.12
C GLY A 330 9.63 12.55 -3.65
N ALA A 331 10.19 13.71 -3.32
CA ALA A 331 10.49 14.08 -1.94
C ALA A 331 9.24 14.17 -1.06
N GLN A 332 8.13 14.72 -1.56
CA GLN A 332 6.87 14.81 -0.80
C GLN A 332 6.25 13.43 -0.60
N ALA A 333 6.33 12.55 -1.61
CA ALA A 333 5.93 11.16 -1.49
C ALA A 333 6.79 10.40 -0.46
N ALA A 334 8.10 10.62 -0.45
CA ALA A 334 9.01 10.04 0.54
C ALA A 334 8.69 10.54 1.96
N LEU A 335 8.42 11.84 2.13
CA LEU A 335 7.98 12.40 3.41
C LEU A 335 6.68 11.75 3.88
N TYR A 336 5.69 11.61 2.98
CA TYR A 336 4.43 10.94 3.28
C TYR A 336 4.63 9.52 3.82
N VAL A 337 5.49 8.76 3.15
CA VAL A 337 5.89 7.41 3.57
C VAL A 337 6.53 7.47 4.96
N VAL A 338 7.60 8.24 5.13
CA VAL A 338 8.33 8.34 6.41
C VAL A 338 7.41 8.70 7.57
N VAL A 339 6.48 9.65 7.38
CA VAL A 339 5.51 10.04 8.42
C VAL A 339 4.53 8.92 8.72
N THR A 340 3.99 8.25 7.71
CA THR A 340 3.04 7.14 7.90
C THR A 340 3.70 5.96 8.62
N TRP A 341 4.93 5.62 8.24
CA TRP A 341 5.73 4.59 8.93
C TRP A 341 6.10 5.01 10.36
N GLY A 342 6.48 6.27 10.57
CA GLY A 342 6.77 6.82 11.90
C GLY A 342 5.57 6.75 12.83
N LEU A 343 4.37 7.06 12.33
CA LEU A 343 3.11 6.94 13.08
C LEU A 343 2.78 5.48 13.41
N ALA A 344 2.94 4.57 12.46
CA ALA A 344 2.75 3.13 12.70
C ALA A 344 3.74 2.60 13.76
N ALA A 345 5.01 3.00 13.66
CA ALA A 345 6.03 2.65 14.67
C ALA A 345 5.70 3.24 16.05
N ALA A 346 5.18 4.47 16.11
CA ALA A 346 4.74 5.11 17.34
C ALA A 346 3.52 4.42 17.98
N ALA A 347 2.72 3.68 17.21
CA ALA A 347 1.62 2.86 17.75
C ALA A 347 2.11 1.55 18.39
N SER A 348 3.31 1.07 18.02
CA SER A 348 3.92 -0.15 18.58
C SER A 348 4.01 -0.17 20.11
N PRO A 349 4.49 0.88 20.82
CA PRO A 349 4.51 0.88 22.28
C PRO A 349 3.11 0.71 22.90
N VAL A 350 2.07 1.28 22.29
CA VAL A 350 0.69 1.13 22.78
C VAL A 350 0.24 -0.33 22.69
N TYR A 351 0.60 -1.03 21.61
CA TYR A 351 0.35 -2.46 21.47
C TYR A 351 1.10 -3.27 22.55
N THR A 352 2.38 -2.97 22.78
CA THR A 352 3.15 -3.66 23.84
C THR A 352 2.58 -3.40 25.24
N LEU A 353 2.09 -2.19 25.51
CA LEU A 353 1.40 -1.86 26.75
C LEU A 353 0.11 -2.68 26.89
N ALA A 354 -0.68 -2.81 25.82
CA ALA A 354 -1.88 -3.64 25.82
C ALA A 354 -1.56 -5.11 26.19
N LEU A 355 -0.52 -5.69 25.59
CA LEU A 355 -0.08 -7.05 25.90
C LEU A 355 0.44 -7.22 27.33
N THR A 356 1.17 -6.23 27.86
CA THR A 356 1.72 -6.32 29.23
C THR A 356 0.67 -6.07 30.32
N TRP A 357 -0.40 -5.36 29.99
CA TRP A 357 -1.48 -5.03 30.93
C TRP A 357 -2.57 -6.09 30.96
N TRP A 358 -2.76 -6.83 29.86
CA TRP A 358 -3.77 -7.88 29.75
C TRP A 358 -3.70 -8.93 30.88
N PRO A 359 -2.54 -9.51 31.24
CA PRO A 359 -2.46 -10.49 32.32
C PRO A 359 -2.67 -9.87 33.72
N ARG A 360 -2.47 -8.55 33.86
CA ARG A 360 -2.56 -7.87 35.16
C ARG A 360 -3.96 -7.40 35.50
N SER A 361 -4.78 -7.10 34.49
CA SER A 361 -6.16 -6.66 34.65
C SER A 361 -6.86 -6.65 33.30
N ALA A 362 -7.96 -7.38 33.19
CA ALA A 362 -8.76 -7.44 31.97
C ALA A 362 -9.23 -6.03 31.53
N VAL A 363 -9.67 -5.19 32.47
CA VAL A 363 -10.13 -3.82 32.19
C VAL A 363 -9.00 -2.98 31.57
N ARG A 364 -7.80 -3.02 32.15
CA ARG A 364 -6.65 -2.28 31.64
C ARG A 364 -6.17 -2.80 30.28
N GLY A 365 -6.16 -4.12 30.09
CA GLY A 365 -5.84 -4.74 28.80
C GLY A 365 -6.83 -4.34 27.70
N VAL A 366 -8.13 -4.40 27.98
CA VAL A 366 -9.18 -3.97 27.05
C VAL A 366 -9.06 -2.48 26.73
N ALA A 367 -8.90 -1.62 27.75
CA ALA A 367 -8.74 -0.18 27.54
C ALA A 367 -7.53 0.15 26.65
N ALA A 368 -6.38 -0.50 26.89
CA ALA A 368 -5.19 -0.35 26.06
C ALA A 368 -5.39 -0.89 24.64
N GLY A 369 -6.10 -2.01 24.48
CA GLY A 369 -6.50 -2.54 23.18
C GLY A 369 -7.42 -1.60 22.39
N VAL A 370 -8.41 -1.01 23.07
CA VAL A 370 -9.30 0.02 22.49
C VAL A 370 -8.50 1.25 22.06
N ALA A 371 -7.59 1.73 22.91
CA ALA A 371 -6.70 2.85 22.56
C ALA A 371 -5.83 2.53 21.34
N TYR A 372 -5.31 1.29 21.25
CA TYR A 372 -4.53 0.83 20.10
C TYR A 372 -5.34 0.83 18.81
N VAL A 373 -6.55 0.24 18.79
CA VAL A 373 -7.37 0.20 17.56
C VAL A 373 -7.90 1.58 17.16
N LEU A 374 -8.17 2.47 18.11
CA LEU A 374 -8.51 3.87 17.83
C LEU A 374 -7.33 4.62 17.22
N LEU A 375 -6.11 4.39 17.73
CA LEU A 375 -4.89 4.98 17.17
C LEU A 375 -4.65 4.48 15.75
N LEU A 376 -4.80 3.17 15.50
CA LEU A 376 -4.75 2.60 14.16
C LEU A 376 -5.80 3.24 13.24
N GLY A 377 -7.06 3.32 13.67
CA GLY A 377 -8.11 3.98 12.90
C GLY A 377 -7.81 5.46 12.61
N ALA A 378 -7.24 6.18 13.57
CA ALA A 378 -6.85 7.58 13.40
C ALA A 378 -5.69 7.74 12.39
N VAL A 379 -4.67 6.88 12.44
CA VAL A 379 -3.57 6.89 11.47
C VAL A 379 -4.10 6.59 10.07
N GLU A 380 -5.04 5.63 9.92
CA GLU A 380 -5.66 5.32 8.63
C GLU A 380 -6.41 6.54 8.07
N VAL A 381 -7.30 7.14 8.85
CA VAL A 381 -8.07 8.31 8.43
C VAL A 381 -7.16 9.50 8.09
N PHE A 382 -6.14 9.75 8.92
CA PHE A 382 -5.13 10.78 8.67
C PHE A 382 -4.39 10.52 7.35
N SER A 383 -3.94 9.29 7.15
CA SER A 383 -3.14 8.91 5.99
C SER A 383 -3.92 9.08 4.68
N VAL A 384 -5.22 8.74 4.66
CA VAL A 384 -6.13 8.99 3.52
C VAL A 384 -6.39 10.48 3.31
N ALA A 385 -6.64 11.23 4.39
CA ALA A 385 -6.84 12.67 4.31
C ALA A 385 -5.58 13.40 3.80
N ALA A 386 -4.40 12.98 4.23
CA ALA A 386 -3.11 13.51 3.78
C ALA A 386 -2.80 13.18 2.32
N VAL A 387 -3.12 11.97 1.84
CA VAL A 387 -3.01 11.62 0.40
C VAL A 387 -3.96 12.46 -0.43
N THR A 388 -5.19 12.66 0.04
CA THR A 388 -6.17 13.49 -0.65
C THR A 388 -5.73 14.96 -0.69
N ALA A 389 -5.17 15.47 0.41
CA ALA A 389 -4.54 16.79 0.47
C ALA A 389 -3.40 16.93 -0.54
N TYR A 390 -2.54 15.92 -0.58
CA TYR A 390 -1.40 15.87 -1.49
C TYR A 390 -1.84 15.83 -2.95
N TYR A 391 -2.91 15.09 -3.27
CA TYR A 391 -3.53 15.09 -4.59
C TYR A 391 -3.97 16.51 -5.00
N PHE A 392 -4.75 17.21 -4.17
CA PHE A 392 -5.22 18.56 -4.50
C PHE A 392 -4.08 19.55 -4.67
N GLN A 393 -3.04 19.50 -3.82
CA GLN A 393 -1.85 20.33 -3.99
C GLN A 393 -1.09 20.01 -5.27
N CYS A 394 -0.98 18.73 -5.63
CA CYS A 394 -0.33 18.35 -6.86
C CYS A 394 -1.11 18.83 -8.08
N ARG A 395 -2.43 18.72 -8.02
CA ARG A 395 -3.33 19.17 -9.08
C ARG A 395 -3.26 20.69 -9.27
N GLU A 396 -3.39 21.46 -8.19
CA GLU A 396 -3.33 22.94 -8.22
C GLU A 396 -2.01 23.43 -8.82
N ARG A 397 -0.87 22.88 -8.37
CA ARG A 397 0.43 23.26 -8.94
C ARG A 397 0.58 22.90 -10.42
N THR A 398 0.01 21.76 -10.85
CA THR A 398 0.06 21.39 -12.27
C THR A 398 -0.84 22.30 -13.12
N GLU A 399 -2.00 22.71 -12.60
CA GLU A 399 -2.86 23.71 -13.26
C GLU A 399 -2.15 25.07 -13.35
N GLU A 400 -1.48 25.53 -12.28
CA GLU A 400 -0.67 26.75 -12.28
C GLU A 400 0.51 26.68 -13.28
N GLU A 401 1.24 25.57 -13.32
CA GLU A 401 2.34 25.35 -14.29
C GLU A 401 1.82 25.37 -15.74
N GLU A 402 0.66 24.76 -16.01
CA GLU A 402 0.01 24.77 -17.32
C GLU A 402 -0.46 26.18 -17.73
N GLU A 403 -1.03 26.95 -16.81
CA GLU A 403 -1.43 28.35 -17.02
C GLU A 403 -0.23 29.26 -17.30
N ILE A 404 0.87 29.11 -16.56
CA ILE A 404 2.10 29.87 -16.78
C ILE A 404 2.70 29.53 -18.16
N MET A 405 2.73 28.24 -18.54
CA MET A 405 3.21 27.82 -19.86
C MET A 405 2.31 28.32 -21.00
N ALA A 406 0.99 28.33 -20.80
CA ALA A 406 0.05 28.90 -21.75
C ALA A 406 0.27 30.42 -21.88
N GLY A 407 0.40 31.13 -20.77
CA GLY A 407 0.70 32.57 -20.74
C GLY A 407 1.98 32.94 -21.48
N HIS A 408 3.05 32.14 -21.34
CA HIS A 408 4.29 32.33 -22.10
C HIS A 408 4.14 32.08 -23.60
N ARG A 409 3.24 31.17 -24.01
CA ARG A 409 2.92 30.99 -25.44
C ARG A 409 2.17 32.19 -26.01
N TYR A 410 1.33 32.86 -25.23
CA TYR A 410 0.66 34.09 -25.67
C TYR A 410 1.59 35.31 -25.72
N MET A 411 2.71 35.34 -24.99
CA MET A 411 3.70 36.43 -25.10
C MET A 411 4.69 36.28 -26.27
N LYS A 412 4.77 35.09 -26.90
CA LYS A 412 5.56 34.86 -28.13
C LYS A 412 4.74 35.04 -29.40
N LEU A 413 3.90 36.08 -29.48
CA LEU A 413 3.47 36.54 -30.80
C LEU A 413 4.69 37.18 -31.50
N PRO A 414 5.02 36.75 -32.72
CA PRO A 414 6.11 37.33 -33.47
C PRO A 414 5.84 38.82 -33.62
N ASN A 415 6.82 39.61 -33.19
CA ASN A 415 6.96 40.98 -33.65
C ASN A 415 6.86 40.88 -35.18
N GLY A 416 5.80 41.45 -35.74
CA GLY A 416 5.67 41.53 -37.19
C GLY A 416 6.85 42.34 -37.68
N ASP A 417 7.78 41.67 -38.34
CA ASP A 417 8.72 42.32 -39.22
C ASP A 417 7.89 42.89 -40.37
N GLU A 418 7.51 44.17 -40.26
CA GLU A 418 7.17 45.04 -41.39
C GLU A 418 8.45 45.60 -42.01
#